data_AF-I4FL90-F1
#
_entry.id   AF-I4FL90-F1
#
_cell.length_a   1.000
_cell.length_b   1.000
_cell.length_c   1.000
_cell.angle_alpha   90.00
_cell.angle_beta   90.00
_cell.angle_gamma   90.00
#
_symmetry.space_group_name_H-M   'P 1'
#
loop_
_entity.id
_entity.type
_entity.pdbx_description
1 polymer ?
#
loop_
_entity_poly.entity_id
_entity_poly.type
_entity_poly.pdbx_seq_one_letter_code
_entity_poly.pdbx_strand_id
1 'polypeptide(L)'
;MSGSGDNTIKLWNVETGQEIRTLKGHDSYVLSVNFSPDGKTLLSGSWDKTIKLWNVETGEEIRTLKGHDSTVTSVNFSPDGKTLVSGSDDNTIKLWNLGTDWGLSDLMGRSCDWVRVYLHNPNSGVREEDRHLCDGIGTKNYRTKEILP
;
A
#
# COMPACT_ATOMS: atom_id res chain seq x y z
N MET A 1 -8.41 0.83 -16.19
CA MET A 1 -8.07 -0.01 -15.02
C MET A 1 -9.26 -0.89 -14.74
N SER A 2 -9.09 -2.21 -14.67
CA SER A 2 -10.18 -3.15 -14.36
C SER A 2 -9.98 -3.72 -12.95
N GLY A 3 -11.06 -3.77 -12.17
CA GLY A 3 -11.18 -4.73 -11.08
C GLY A 3 -11.47 -6.09 -11.68
N SER A 4 -10.70 -7.11 -11.34
CA SER A 4 -10.82 -8.45 -11.93
C SER A 4 -11.56 -9.39 -10.98
N GLY A 5 -12.37 -10.30 -11.53
CA GLY A 5 -13.04 -11.38 -10.78
C GLY A 5 -12.07 -12.45 -10.25
N ASP A 6 -10.77 -12.28 -10.49
CA ASP A 6 -9.70 -13.11 -9.90
C ASP A 6 -9.15 -12.52 -8.58
N ASN A 7 -9.85 -11.53 -8.00
CA ASN A 7 -9.50 -10.80 -6.77
C ASN A 7 -8.23 -9.94 -6.89
N THR A 8 -7.71 -9.73 -8.10
CA THR A 8 -6.50 -8.94 -8.33
C THR A 8 -6.78 -7.62 -9.04
N ILE A 9 -5.78 -6.74 -8.99
CA ILE A 9 -5.76 -5.49 -9.74
C ILE A 9 -4.58 -5.56 -10.68
N LYS A 10 -4.80 -5.24 -11.96
CA LYS A 10 -3.74 -5.25 -12.97
C LYS A 10 -3.46 -3.83 -13.46
N LEU A 11 -2.19 -3.45 -13.41
CA LEU A 11 -1.68 -2.22 -13.99
C LEU A 11 -1.13 -2.50 -15.37
N TRP A 12 -1.46 -1.64 -16.33
CA TRP A 12 -1.12 -1.82 -17.74
C TRP A 12 -0.44 -0.57 -18.25
N ASN A 13 0.56 -0.77 -19.10
CA ASN A 13 1.14 0.31 -19.88
C ASN A 13 0.20 0.57 -21.07
N VAL A 14 -0.30 1.80 -21.19
CA VAL A 14 -1.30 2.15 -22.21
C VAL A 14 -0.71 2.14 -23.63
N GLU A 15 0.55 2.52 -23.78
CA GLU A 15 1.21 2.60 -25.09
C GLU A 15 1.52 1.22 -25.67
N THR A 16 1.95 0.29 -24.83
CA THR A 16 2.39 -1.06 -25.24
C THR A 16 1.32 -2.13 -25.04
N GLY A 17 0.29 -1.85 -24.24
CA GLY A 17 -0.73 -2.83 -23.85
C GLY A 17 -0.21 -3.93 -22.93
N GLN A 18 1.03 -3.82 -22.43
CA GLN A 18 1.63 -4.84 -21.57
C GLN A 18 1.22 -4.66 -20.11
N GLU A 19 1.03 -5.78 -19.41
CA GLU A 19 0.84 -5.78 -17.96
C GLU A 19 2.15 -5.33 -17.29
N ILE A 20 2.08 -4.24 -16.54
CA ILE A 20 3.19 -3.74 -15.71
C ILE A 20 3.25 -4.56 -14.43
N ARG A 21 2.07 -4.81 -13.82
CA ARG A 21 2.00 -5.45 -12.50
C ARG A 21 0.62 -6.05 -12.20
N THR A 22 0.60 -7.13 -11.44
CA THR A 22 -0.58 -7.64 -10.73
C THR A 22 -0.44 -7.40 -9.22
N LEU A 23 -1.41 -6.72 -8.63
CA LEU A 23 -1.55 -6.52 -7.19
C LEU A 23 -2.45 -7.60 -6.60
N LYS A 24 -1.93 -8.36 -5.63
CA LYS A 24 -2.64 -9.47 -4.96
C LYS A 24 -2.77 -9.17 -3.48
N GLY A 25 -3.94 -9.45 -2.90
CA GLY A 25 -4.13 -9.35 -1.45
C GLY A 25 -5.57 -9.10 -0.99
N HIS A 26 -6.49 -8.78 -1.90
CA HIS A 26 -7.92 -8.89 -1.61
C HIS A 26 -8.35 -10.36 -1.59
N ASP A 27 -9.26 -10.68 -0.67
CA ASP A 27 -9.79 -12.05 -0.50
C ASP A 27 -11.05 -12.29 -1.35
N SER A 28 -11.53 -11.26 -2.04
CA SER A 28 -12.70 -11.31 -2.92
C SER A 28 -12.64 -10.24 -4.02
N TYR A 29 -13.67 -10.18 -4.85
CA TYR A 29 -13.72 -9.34 -6.05
C TYR A 29 -13.42 -7.88 -5.73
N VAL A 30 -12.54 -7.29 -6.55
CA VAL A 30 -12.26 -5.85 -6.49
C VAL A 30 -13.29 -5.14 -7.34
N LEU A 31 -14.12 -4.30 -6.72
CA LEU A 31 -15.22 -3.60 -7.40
C LEU A 31 -14.87 -2.19 -7.85
N SER A 32 -13.94 -1.55 -7.15
CA SER A 32 -13.59 -0.16 -7.40
C SER A 32 -12.10 0.05 -7.19
N VAL A 33 -11.51 0.88 -8.05
CA VAL A 33 -10.09 1.23 -8.02
C VAL A 33 -9.90 2.69 -8.40
N ASN A 34 -8.97 3.39 -7.75
CA ASN A 34 -8.71 4.81 -8.01
C ASN A 34 -7.25 5.16 -7.71
N PHE A 35 -6.59 5.95 -8.56
CA PHE A 35 -5.27 6.49 -8.26
C PHE A 35 -5.38 7.71 -7.35
N SER A 36 -4.38 7.90 -6.49
CA SER A 36 -4.16 9.18 -5.84
C SER A 36 -3.87 10.28 -6.88
N PRO A 37 -4.11 11.56 -6.55
CA PRO A 37 -3.83 12.67 -7.46
C PRO A 37 -2.38 12.73 -7.95
N ASP A 38 -1.43 12.25 -7.15
CA ASP A 38 0.00 12.18 -7.51
C ASP A 38 0.40 10.88 -8.24
N GLY A 39 -0.55 9.95 -8.43
CA GLY A 39 -0.35 8.67 -9.10
C GLY A 39 0.52 7.66 -8.37
N LYS A 40 1.01 7.96 -7.15
CA LYS A 40 1.93 7.08 -6.41
C LYS A 40 1.22 6.00 -5.62
N THR A 41 -0.04 6.22 -5.29
CA THR A 41 -0.87 5.30 -4.50
C THR A 41 -2.08 4.88 -5.31
N LEU A 42 -2.47 3.63 -5.18
CA LEU A 42 -3.73 3.11 -5.71
C LEU A 42 -4.63 2.71 -4.55
N LEU A 43 -5.91 3.02 -4.66
CA LEU A 43 -6.95 2.66 -3.71
C LEU A 43 -7.85 1.60 -4.35
N SER A 44 -8.28 0.62 -3.57
CA SER A 44 -9.25 -0.38 -4.02
C SER A 44 -10.29 -0.71 -2.97
N GLY A 45 -11.53 -0.94 -3.40
CA GLY A 45 -12.64 -1.44 -2.59
C GLY A 45 -13.09 -2.82 -3.10
N SER A 46 -13.44 -3.71 -2.17
CA SER A 46 -13.73 -5.12 -2.48
C SER A 46 -14.98 -5.66 -1.78
N TRP A 47 -15.49 -6.76 -2.32
CA TRP A 47 -16.44 -7.67 -1.68
C TRP A 47 -15.95 -8.23 -0.34
N ASP A 48 -14.65 -8.23 -0.08
CA ASP A 48 -14.10 -8.65 1.22
C ASP A 48 -14.33 -7.63 2.36
N LYS A 49 -15.11 -6.57 2.09
CA LYS A 49 -15.49 -5.49 3.02
C LYS A 49 -14.34 -4.57 3.41
N THR A 50 -13.20 -4.68 2.73
CA THR A 50 -12.01 -3.87 3.01
C THR A 50 -11.74 -2.86 1.90
N ILE A 51 -10.98 -1.84 2.28
CA ILE A 51 -10.33 -0.93 1.37
C ILE A 51 -8.82 -1.14 1.49
N LYS A 52 -8.10 -1.23 0.37
CA LYS A 52 -6.63 -1.37 0.38
C LYS A 52 -5.97 -0.22 -0.36
N LEU A 53 -4.85 0.22 0.20
CA LEU A 53 -3.93 1.19 -0.41
C LEU A 53 -2.70 0.43 -0.89
N TRP A 54 -2.24 0.74 -2.09
CA TRP A 54 -1.14 0.07 -2.76
C TRP A 54 -0.11 1.08 -3.23
N ASN A 55 1.17 0.75 -3.06
CA ASN A 55 2.25 1.49 -3.69
C ASN A 55 2.29 1.09 -5.17
N VAL A 56 2.19 2.07 -6.07
CA VAL A 56 2.10 1.80 -7.52
C VAL A 56 3.44 1.31 -8.08
N GLU A 57 4.55 1.82 -7.54
CA GLU A 57 5.91 1.48 -7.98
C GLU A 57 6.29 0.06 -7.57
N THR A 58 6.09 -0.28 -6.29
CA THR A 58 6.48 -1.59 -5.74
C THR A 58 5.39 -2.65 -5.92
N GLY A 59 4.12 -2.22 -5.98
CA GLY A 59 2.94 -3.08 -5.96
C GLY A 59 2.58 -3.64 -4.59
N GLU A 60 3.26 -3.18 -3.55
CA GLU A 60 3.00 -3.66 -2.20
C GLU A 60 1.76 -3.00 -1.62
N GLU A 61 0.97 -3.78 -0.88
CA GLU A 61 -0.09 -3.21 -0.05
C GLU A 61 0.56 -2.35 1.03
N ILE A 62 0.18 -1.09 1.12
CA ILE A 62 0.67 -0.17 2.16
C ILE A 62 -0.22 -0.27 3.41
N ARG A 63 -1.55 -0.34 3.22
CA ARG A 63 -2.52 -0.40 4.32
C ARG A 63 -3.82 -1.06 3.91
N THR A 64 -4.44 -1.77 4.85
CA THR A 64 -5.83 -2.21 4.77
C THR A 64 -6.67 -1.40 5.75
N LEU A 65 -7.76 -0.79 5.28
CA LEU A 65 -8.76 -0.13 6.09
C LEU A 65 -9.95 -1.06 6.28
N LYS A 66 -10.31 -1.29 7.55
CA LYS A 66 -11.46 -2.08 7.97
C LYS A 66 -12.45 -1.17 8.69
N GLY A 67 -13.74 -1.41 8.48
CA GLY A 67 -14.78 -0.64 9.17
C GLY A 67 -16.12 -0.56 8.44
N HIS A 68 -16.21 -1.08 7.21
CA HIS A 68 -17.48 -1.41 6.57
C HIS A 68 -17.93 -2.81 6.98
N ASP A 69 -19.23 -2.99 7.14
CA ASP A 69 -19.84 -4.27 7.55
C ASP A 69 -20.34 -5.09 6.35
N SER A 70 -20.26 -4.51 5.16
CA SER A 70 -20.61 -5.13 3.88
C SER A 70 -19.62 -4.73 2.79
N THR A 71 -19.87 -5.21 1.57
CA THR A 71 -19.13 -4.91 0.35
C THR A 71 -18.80 -3.43 0.20
N VAL A 72 -17.56 -3.11 -0.17
CA VAL A 72 -17.17 -1.75 -0.58
C VAL A 72 -17.33 -1.62 -2.09
N THR A 73 -18.33 -0.85 -2.53
CA THR A 73 -18.72 -0.72 -3.93
C THR A 73 -18.01 0.42 -4.66
N SER A 74 -17.55 1.43 -3.93
CA SER A 74 -16.89 2.59 -4.53
C SER A 74 -15.85 3.19 -3.59
N VAL A 75 -14.74 3.64 -4.16
CA VAL A 75 -13.66 4.35 -3.45
C VAL A 75 -13.14 5.54 -4.25
N ASN A 76 -12.72 6.60 -3.58
CA ASN A 76 -12.11 7.76 -4.24
C ASN A 76 -11.15 8.53 -3.31
N PHE A 77 -10.13 9.13 -3.89
CA PHE A 77 -9.32 10.16 -3.22
C PHE A 77 -9.99 11.53 -3.32
N SER A 78 -9.82 12.36 -2.29
CA SER A 78 -10.00 13.79 -2.43
C SER A 78 -8.96 14.37 -3.41
N PRO A 79 -9.23 15.52 -4.06
CA PRO A 79 -8.30 16.14 -4.99
C PRO A 79 -6.93 16.50 -4.37
N ASP A 80 -6.88 16.73 -3.05
CA ASP A 80 -5.65 17.00 -2.31
C ASP A 80 -4.93 15.72 -1.81
N GLY A 81 -5.54 14.54 -2.03
CA GLY A 81 -5.00 13.24 -1.65
C GLY A 81 -4.99 12.95 -0.15
N LYS A 82 -5.53 13.83 0.70
CA LYS A 82 -5.47 13.68 2.17
C LYS A 82 -6.62 12.89 2.77
N THR A 83 -7.73 12.82 2.04
CA THR A 83 -8.94 12.16 2.48
C THR A 83 -9.37 11.13 1.45
N LEU A 84 -9.92 10.02 1.92
CA LEU A 84 -10.58 9.03 1.09
C LEU A 84 -12.07 9.02 1.39
N VAL A 85 -12.87 8.70 0.39
CA VAL A 85 -14.29 8.37 0.57
C VAL A 85 -14.54 6.94 0.10
N SER A 86 -15.40 6.23 0.83
CA SER A 86 -15.89 4.91 0.43
C SER A 86 -17.40 4.80 0.59
N GLY A 87 -18.04 4.13 -0.37
CA GLY A 87 -19.44 3.72 -0.30
C GLY A 87 -19.55 2.20 -0.17
N SER A 88 -20.54 1.74 0.58
CA SER A 88 -20.74 0.32 0.86
C SER A 88 -22.21 -0.08 0.86
N ASP A 89 -22.45 -1.36 0.59
CA ASP A 89 -23.74 -2.03 0.74
C ASP A 89 -24.22 -2.11 2.21
N ASP A 90 -23.43 -1.65 3.17
CA ASP A 90 -23.86 -1.46 4.57
C ASP A 90 -24.70 -0.18 4.78
N ASN A 91 -25.07 0.49 3.69
CA ASN A 91 -25.81 1.75 3.65
C ASN A 91 -25.05 2.95 4.23
N THR A 92 -23.71 2.87 4.31
CA THR A 92 -22.87 3.97 4.81
C THR A 92 -21.91 4.51 3.76
N ILE A 93 -21.61 5.81 3.91
CA ILE A 93 -20.45 6.45 3.31
C ILE A 93 -19.48 6.76 4.45
N LYS A 94 -18.20 6.41 4.28
CA LYS A 94 -17.15 6.70 5.26
C LYS A 94 -16.09 7.60 4.67
N LEU A 95 -15.60 8.53 5.49
CA LEU A 95 -14.46 9.39 5.20
C LEU A 95 -13.27 8.89 6.00
N TRP A 96 -12.12 8.75 5.34
CA TRP A 96 -10.88 8.27 5.94
C TRP A 96 -9.85 9.38 5.81
N ASN A 97 -9.42 9.93 6.95
CA ASN A 97 -8.33 10.89 6.97
C ASN A 97 -7.00 10.13 6.98
N LEU A 98 -6.16 10.36 5.97
CA LEU A 98 -4.84 9.73 5.91
C LEU A 98 -3.83 10.42 6.83
N GLY A 99 -4.12 11.63 7.30
CA GLY A 99 -3.30 12.37 8.27
C GLY A 99 -1.94 12.81 7.72
N THR A 100 -1.34 13.83 8.33
CA THR A 100 0.06 14.22 8.10
C THR A 100 1.04 13.11 8.47
N ASP A 101 0.64 12.23 9.38
CA ASP A 101 1.46 11.13 9.91
C ASP A 101 1.70 10.01 8.89
N TRP A 102 0.78 9.80 7.94
CA TRP A 102 0.99 8.85 6.84
C TRP A 102 2.10 9.29 5.88
N GLY A 103 2.11 10.57 5.51
CA GLY A 103 3.16 11.09 4.64
C GLY A 103 4.54 11.07 5.31
N LEU A 104 4.59 11.35 6.61
CA LEU A 104 5.83 11.31 7.38
C LEU A 104 6.35 9.88 7.56
N SER A 105 5.48 8.94 7.91
CA SER A 105 5.86 7.53 8.08
C SER A 105 6.29 6.87 6.76
N ASP A 106 5.64 7.19 5.64
CA ASP A 106 6.07 6.75 4.30
C ASP A 106 7.43 7.36 3.93
N LEU A 107 7.62 8.67 4.15
CA LEU A 107 8.89 9.35 3.90
C LEU A 107 10.03 8.77 4.77
N MET A 108 9.75 8.55 6.05
CA MET A 108 10.70 7.92 6.97
C MET A 108 11.01 6.49 6.53
N GLY A 109 10.01 5.72 6.06
CA GLY A 109 10.20 4.39 5.49
C GLY A 109 11.15 4.40 4.30
N ARG A 110 10.87 5.22 3.28
CA ARG A 110 11.73 5.36 2.08
C ARG A 110 13.14 5.83 2.41
N SER A 111 13.26 6.75 3.37
CA SER A 111 14.57 7.21 3.86
C SER A 111 15.31 6.06 4.54
N CYS A 112 14.62 5.27 5.35
CA CYS A 112 15.19 4.11 6.03
C CYS A 112 15.59 2.98 5.08
N ASP A 113 14.93 2.79 3.95
CA ASP A 113 15.34 1.80 2.94
C ASP A 113 16.74 2.09 2.38
N TRP A 114 17.04 3.36 2.09
CA TRP A 114 18.39 3.79 1.68
C TRP A 114 19.40 3.70 2.83
N VAL A 115 19.01 4.17 4.01
CA VAL A 115 19.91 4.22 5.17
C VAL A 115 20.30 2.81 5.63
N ARG A 116 19.40 1.81 5.55
CA ARG A 116 19.70 0.41 5.88
C ARG A 116 20.87 -0.15 5.06
N VAL A 117 21.01 0.23 3.79
CA VAL A 117 22.12 -0.19 2.94
C VAL A 117 23.46 0.26 3.53
N TYR A 118 23.53 1.49 4.04
CA TYR A 118 24.73 2.01 4.70
C TYR A 118 24.94 1.40 6.09
N LEU A 119 23.87 1.28 6.89
CA LEU A 119 23.92 0.74 8.25
C LEU A 119 24.37 -0.72 8.30
N HIS A 120 24.01 -1.54 7.31
CA HIS A 120 24.40 -2.96 7.26
C HIS A 120 25.61 -3.24 6.37
N ASN A 121 26.27 -2.21 5.84
CA ASN A 121 27.55 -2.40 5.14
C ASN A 121 28.65 -2.78 6.16
N PRO A 122 29.32 -3.94 6.01
CA PRO A 122 30.37 -4.36 6.93
C PRO A 122 31.61 -3.46 6.92
N ASN A 123 31.78 -2.63 5.88
CA ASN A 123 32.93 -1.72 5.73
C ASN A 123 32.62 -0.26 6.13
N SER A 124 31.42 0.06 6.64
CA SER A 124 31.01 1.45 6.87
C SER A 124 31.47 2.06 8.20
N GLY A 125 32.11 1.28 9.08
CA GLY A 125 32.56 1.77 10.40
C GLY A 125 31.42 2.14 11.36
N VAL A 126 30.18 1.77 11.01
CA VAL A 126 28.97 2.02 11.80
C VAL A 126 28.99 1.20 13.09
N ARG A 127 28.62 1.84 14.21
CA ARG A 127 28.53 1.18 15.51
C ARG A 127 27.34 0.23 15.54
N GLU A 128 27.44 -0.83 16.34
CA GLU A 128 26.39 -1.85 16.41
C GLU A 128 25.05 -1.27 16.87
N GLU A 129 25.07 -0.32 17.82
CA GLU A 129 23.87 0.39 18.29
C GLU A 129 23.12 1.16 17.19
N ASP A 130 23.86 1.75 16.25
CA ASP A 130 23.31 2.58 15.19
C ASP A 130 22.71 1.74 14.05
N ARG A 131 23.03 0.43 13.97
CA ARG A 131 22.47 -0.46 12.95
C ARG A 131 20.96 -0.63 13.08
N HIS A 132 20.41 -0.35 14.26
CA HIS A 132 18.99 -0.45 14.59
C HIS A 132 18.21 0.86 14.42
N LEU A 133 18.84 1.92 13.89
CA LEU A 133 18.24 3.27 13.78
C LEU A 133 16.91 3.29 13.00
N CYS A 134 16.73 2.35 12.08
CA CYS A 134 15.55 2.22 11.24
C CYS A 134 14.61 1.08 11.67
N ASP A 135 14.81 0.49 12.83
CA ASP A 135 13.94 -0.56 13.33
C ASP A 135 12.54 0.01 13.63
N GLY A 136 11.50 -0.68 13.16
CA GLY A 136 10.12 -0.23 13.31
C GLY A 136 9.68 0.89 12.36
N ILE A 137 10.57 1.44 11.54
CA ILE A 137 10.25 2.47 10.54
C ILE A 137 10.10 1.81 9.16
N GLY A 138 8.89 1.85 8.58
CA GLY A 138 8.66 1.44 7.19
C GLY A 138 8.78 -0.06 6.90
N THR A 139 8.99 -0.94 7.88
CA THR A 139 9.06 -2.39 7.62
C THR A 139 7.71 -3.07 7.76
N LYS A 140 7.17 -3.56 6.65
CA LYS A 140 6.56 -4.89 6.65
C LYS A 140 7.68 -5.92 6.80
N ASN A 141 7.46 -6.87 7.71
CA ASN A 141 8.27 -8.06 8.00
C ASN A 141 9.16 -8.55 6.84
N TYR A 142 10.47 -8.31 6.93
CA TYR A 142 11.43 -9.28 6.43
C TYR A 142 11.60 -10.35 7.51
N ARG A 143 10.74 -11.36 7.52
CA ARG A 143 11.11 -12.62 8.19
C ARG A 143 12.29 -13.17 7.41
N THR A 144 13.48 -13.02 7.98
CA THR A 144 14.65 -13.83 7.67
C THR A 144 14.21 -15.28 7.57
N LYS A 145 14.41 -15.90 6.39
CA LYS A 145 14.41 -17.35 6.29
C LYS A 145 15.51 -17.84 7.21
N GLU A 146 15.13 -18.48 8.31
CA GLU A 146 16.06 -19.29 9.09
C GLU A 146 16.62 -20.38 8.17
N ILE A 147 17.93 -20.30 7.92
CA ILE A 147 18.71 -21.44 7.46
C ILE A 147 19.01 -22.22 8.74
N LEU A 148 18.31 -23.33 8.95
CA LEU A 148 18.71 -24.33 9.92
C LEU A 148 19.73 -25.28 9.26
N PRO A 149 20.68 -25.83 10.05
CA PRO A 149 21.87 -26.54 9.55
C PRO A 149 21.57 -27.83 8.79
#